data_AF-A0A4P9YLL7-F1
#
_entry.id   AF-A0A4P9YLL7-F1
#
_cell.length_a   1.000
_cell.length_b   1.000
_cell.length_c   1.000
_cell.angle_alpha   90.00
_cell.angle_beta   90.00
_cell.angle_gamma   90.00
#
_symmetry.space_group_name_H-M   'P 1'
#
loop_
_entity.id
_entity.type
_entity.pdbx_description
1 polymer ?
#
loop_
_entity_poly.entity_id
_entity_poly.type
_entity_poly.pdbx_seq_one_letter_code
_entity_poly.pdbx_strand_id
1 'polypeptide(L)'
;MTKKVGSLTPEKIESPAPEIVGGLDPERMINRRRHYTIKEKLYFLSILKKPKEERLVEETRALEAIPQRNLNRWRKQECRFLGVQNKNDKKTFHKGFKPIHDDISDQILELVNDFKASLKPINCTDLTKIVRDRFPLQLGDMSFEAVRSMLRRLLKRNDCKLNA
;
A
#
# COMPACT_ATOMS: atom_id res chain seq x y z
N MET A 1 -48.96 -77.33 0.99
CA MET A 1 -48.05 -77.79 -0.08
C MET A 1 -47.22 -76.62 -0.57
N THR A 2 -45.93 -76.88 -0.79
CA THR A 2 -44.86 -75.99 -1.29
C THR A 2 -45.19 -75.46 -2.70
N LYS A 3 -44.67 -74.33 -3.20
CA LYS A 3 -43.25 -74.08 -3.54
C LYS A 3 -42.95 -72.58 -3.80
N LYS A 4 -41.67 -72.23 -3.55
CA LYS A 4 -40.89 -71.07 -4.01
C LYS A 4 -41.00 -70.89 -5.54
N VAL A 5 -40.75 -69.72 -6.15
CA VAL A 5 -39.47 -69.10 -6.58
C VAL A 5 -39.91 -67.84 -7.38
N GLY A 6 -39.26 -66.68 -7.48
CA GLY A 6 -37.99 -66.15 -7.02
C GLY A 6 -37.75 -64.75 -7.63
N SER A 7 -37.09 -63.89 -6.85
CA SER A 7 -36.11 -62.84 -7.20
C SER A 7 -36.01 -62.31 -8.64
N LEU A 8 -36.20 -60.99 -8.78
CA LEU A 8 -35.43 -60.12 -9.70
C LEU A 8 -35.16 -58.78 -8.99
N THR A 9 -33.90 -58.53 -8.66
CA THR A 9 -33.34 -57.30 -8.06
C THR A 9 -33.27 -56.17 -9.08
N PRO A 10 -33.63 -54.92 -8.74
CA PRO A 10 -33.30 -53.76 -9.56
C PRO A 10 -31.86 -53.31 -9.30
N GLU A 11 -31.17 -52.98 -10.39
CA GLU A 11 -29.79 -52.52 -10.44
C GLU A 11 -29.55 -51.27 -9.58
N LYS A 12 -28.47 -51.33 -8.80
CA LYS A 12 -27.99 -50.29 -7.92
C LYS A 12 -27.32 -49.20 -8.76
N ILE A 13 -28.02 -48.10 -9.00
CA ILE A 13 -27.42 -46.87 -9.53
C ILE A 13 -26.59 -46.27 -8.39
N GLU A 14 -25.28 -46.49 -8.40
CA GLU A 14 -24.35 -45.81 -7.51
C GLU A 14 -24.14 -44.37 -7.98
N SER A 15 -24.93 -43.45 -7.45
CA SER A 15 -24.56 -42.03 -7.42
C SER A 15 -23.46 -41.84 -6.36
N PRO A 16 -22.31 -41.22 -6.69
CA PRO A 16 -21.27 -41.00 -5.71
C PRO A 16 -21.79 -40.03 -4.64
N ALA A 17 -21.62 -40.40 -3.38
CA ALA A 17 -21.90 -39.55 -2.24
C ALA A 17 -21.15 -38.21 -2.42
N PRO A 18 -21.78 -37.06 -2.15
CA PRO A 18 -21.01 -35.85 -1.98
C PRO A 18 -20.08 -36.08 -0.79
N GLU A 19 -18.78 -36.11 -1.06
CA GLU A 19 -17.77 -36.05 -0.02
C GLU A 19 -18.13 -34.87 0.88
N ILE A 20 -18.47 -35.18 2.13
CA ILE A 20 -18.72 -34.20 3.17
C ILE A 20 -17.39 -33.48 3.35
N VAL A 21 -17.24 -32.37 2.63
CA VAL A 21 -16.16 -31.41 2.81
C VAL A 21 -16.09 -31.12 4.30
N GLY A 22 -14.93 -31.47 4.87
CA GLY A 22 -14.71 -31.61 6.30
C GLY A 22 -15.47 -30.59 7.12
N GLY A 23 -16.25 -31.10 8.08
CA GLY A 23 -16.88 -30.30 9.12
C GLY A 23 -15.83 -29.37 9.73
N LEU A 24 -15.90 -28.10 9.33
CA LEU A 24 -15.19 -27.02 10.01
C LEU A 24 -15.90 -26.87 11.35
N ASP A 25 -15.29 -27.51 12.35
CA ASP A 25 -15.61 -27.42 13.75
C ASP A 25 -15.90 -25.95 14.12
N PRO A 26 -17.16 -25.57 14.44
CA PRO A 26 -17.53 -24.17 14.68
C PRO A 26 -16.78 -23.58 15.89
N GLU A 27 -16.24 -24.41 16.79
CA GLU A 27 -15.37 -23.97 17.88
C GLU A 27 -14.04 -23.39 17.40
N ARG A 28 -13.52 -23.79 16.22
CA ARG A 28 -12.27 -23.24 15.67
C ARG A 28 -12.40 -21.82 15.12
N MET A 29 -13.62 -21.32 14.89
CA MET A 29 -13.83 -19.93 14.43
C MET A 29 -13.75 -18.89 15.57
N ILE A 30 -13.80 -19.31 16.83
CA ILE A 30 -14.03 -18.41 17.97
C ILE A 30 -12.75 -17.67 18.45
N ASN A 31 -11.55 -18.07 18.02
CA ASN A 31 -10.30 -17.55 18.61
C ASN A 31 -9.25 -17.01 17.64
N ARG A 32 -9.66 -16.47 16.48
CA ARG A 32 -8.73 -15.62 15.71
C ARG A 32 -8.61 -14.28 16.41
N ARG A 33 -7.53 -14.12 17.18
CA ARG A 33 -7.17 -12.83 17.82
C ARG A 33 -7.19 -11.74 16.76
N ARG A 34 -8.11 -10.77 16.90
CA ARG A 34 -8.19 -9.62 15.99
C ARG A 34 -6.90 -8.81 16.10
N HIS A 35 -6.20 -8.65 14.99
CA HIS A 35 -5.07 -7.76 14.88
C HIS A 35 -5.56 -6.33 14.66
N TYR A 36 -5.13 -5.42 15.53
CA TYR A 36 -5.42 -3.98 15.42
C TYR A 36 -4.18 -3.24 14.96
N THR A 37 -4.34 -2.38 13.96
CA THR A 37 -3.35 -1.43 13.46
C THR A 37 -3.02 -0.37 14.53
N ILE A 38 -1.91 0.34 14.34
CA ILE A 38 -1.51 1.44 15.26
C ILE A 38 -2.56 2.56 15.25
N LYS A 39 -3.13 2.87 14.06
CA LYS A 39 -4.17 3.88 13.90
C LYS A 39 -5.45 3.51 14.65
N GLU A 40 -5.91 2.27 14.54
CA GLU A 40 -7.08 1.79 15.29
C GLU A 40 -6.84 1.83 16.81
N LYS A 41 -5.66 1.39 17.26
CA LYS A 41 -5.30 1.44 18.69
C LYS A 41 -5.34 2.86 19.24
N LEU A 42 -4.78 3.82 18.50
CA LEU A 42 -4.79 5.23 18.88
C LEU A 42 -6.19 5.84 18.84
N TYR A 43 -7.02 5.43 17.88
CA TYR A 43 -8.44 5.81 17.84
C TYR A 43 -9.17 5.35 19.11
N PHE A 44 -9.05 4.08 19.51
CA PHE A 44 -9.70 3.59 20.75
C PHE A 44 -9.16 4.28 22.01
N LEU A 45 -7.85 4.58 22.05
CA LEU A 45 -7.27 5.35 23.15
C LEU A 45 -7.81 6.78 23.21
N SER A 46 -8.08 7.41 22.06
CA SER A 46 -8.69 8.75 22.01
C SER A 46 -10.13 8.76 22.55
N ILE A 47 -10.92 7.72 22.26
CA ILE A 47 -12.27 7.56 22.83
C ILE A 47 -12.19 7.40 24.36
N LEU A 48 -11.24 6.61 24.86
CA LEU A 48 -11.07 6.39 26.30
C LEU A 48 -10.72 7.66 27.08
N LYS A 49 -10.14 8.66 26.42
CA LYS A 49 -9.83 9.97 27.02
C LYS A 49 -11.05 10.88 27.14
N LYS A 50 -12.09 10.65 26.33
CA LYS A 50 -13.34 11.40 26.43
C LYS A 50 -14.06 11.06 27.75
N PRO A 51 -14.72 12.04 28.39
CA PRO A 51 -15.75 11.80 29.40
C PRO A 51 -16.78 10.78 28.90
N LYS A 52 -17.41 10.00 29.78
CA LYS A 52 -18.33 8.94 29.35
C LYS A 52 -19.56 9.52 28.65
N GLU A 53 -19.98 10.69 29.08
CA GLU A 53 -21.13 11.46 28.63
C GLU A 53 -20.93 12.00 27.20
N GLU A 54 -19.69 12.17 26.77
CA GLU A 54 -19.33 12.70 25.44
C GLU A 54 -19.06 11.60 24.40
N ARG A 55 -19.14 10.33 24.79
CA ARG A 55 -18.90 9.20 23.89
C ARG A 55 -20.16 8.89 23.09
N LEU A 56 -19.97 8.69 21.80
CA LEU A 56 -21.05 8.19 20.95
C LEU A 56 -21.42 6.75 21.35
N VAL A 57 -22.64 6.34 21.03
CA VAL A 57 -23.13 4.98 21.30
C VAL A 57 -22.26 3.96 20.56
N GLU A 58 -21.86 4.27 19.33
CA GLU A 58 -20.98 3.43 18.51
C GLU A 58 -19.58 3.32 19.11
N GLU A 59 -19.04 4.42 19.64
CA GLU A 59 -17.73 4.47 20.29
C GLU A 59 -17.71 3.59 21.55
N THR A 60 -18.80 3.63 22.33
CA THR A 60 -18.96 2.81 23.53
C THR A 60 -19.03 1.32 23.19
N ARG A 61 -19.86 0.94 22.21
CA ARG A 61 -19.94 -0.44 21.71
C ARG A 61 -18.60 -0.94 21.17
N ALA A 62 -17.87 -0.09 20.46
CA ALA A 62 -16.58 -0.46 19.90
C ALA A 62 -15.52 -0.71 20.99
N LEU A 63 -15.56 0.02 22.11
CA LEU A 63 -14.70 -0.23 23.26
C LEU A 63 -15.06 -1.53 23.99
N GLU A 64 -16.36 -1.81 24.15
CA GLU A 64 -16.85 -3.03 24.82
C GLU A 64 -16.49 -4.31 24.05
N ALA A 65 -16.38 -4.23 22.72
CA ALA A 65 -15.93 -5.33 21.87
C ALA A 65 -14.43 -5.66 22.04
N ILE A 66 -13.67 -4.84 22.76
CA ILE A 66 -12.22 -5.02 22.96
C ILE A 66 -11.97 -5.52 24.38
N PRO A 67 -11.23 -6.63 24.56
CA PRO A 67 -10.87 -7.09 25.90
C PRO A 67 -10.17 -6.01 26.71
N GLN A 68 -10.63 -5.76 27.94
CA GLN A 68 -10.09 -4.70 28.81
C GLN A 68 -8.57 -4.83 29.04
N ARG A 69 -8.05 -6.07 29.06
CA ARG A 69 -6.60 -6.34 29.13
C ARG A 69 -5.83 -5.71 27.97
N ASN A 70 -6.40 -5.71 26.76
CA ASN A 70 -5.78 -5.10 25.58
C ASN A 70 -5.80 -3.58 25.70
N LEU A 71 -6.93 -2.98 26.10
CA LEU A 71 -7.05 -1.53 26.30
C LEU A 71 -6.04 -1.04 27.35
N ASN A 72 -5.92 -1.74 28.47
CA ASN A 72 -4.93 -1.44 29.51
C ASN A 72 -3.49 -1.56 29.01
N ARG A 73 -3.19 -2.60 28.22
CA ARG A 73 -1.87 -2.76 27.58
C ARG A 73 -1.57 -1.63 26.60
N TRP A 74 -2.54 -1.21 25.81
CA TRP A 74 -2.38 -0.15 24.82
C TRP A 74 -2.18 1.22 25.47
N ARG A 75 -2.86 1.53 26.57
CA ARG A 75 -2.61 2.78 27.33
C ARG A 75 -1.15 2.91 27.72
N LYS A 76 -0.53 1.83 28.23
CA LYS A 76 0.90 1.82 28.60
C LYS A 76 1.84 1.99 27.40
N GLN A 77 1.35 1.75 26.18
CA GLN A 77 2.12 1.84 24.93
C GLN A 77 1.78 3.07 24.10
N GLU A 78 0.94 3.99 24.61
CA GLU A 78 0.43 5.12 23.83
C GLU A 78 1.55 5.99 23.27
N CYS A 79 2.53 6.39 24.09
CA CYS A 79 3.69 7.16 23.64
C CYS A 79 4.48 6.45 22.52
N ARG A 80 4.59 5.12 22.60
CA ARG A 80 5.25 4.31 21.56
C ARG A 80 4.44 4.33 20.26
N PHE A 81 3.11 4.20 20.34
CA PHE A 81 2.24 4.26 19.18
C PHE A 81 2.26 5.63 18.51
N LEU A 82 2.18 6.71 19.29
CA LEU A 82 2.32 8.08 18.80
C LEU A 82 3.70 8.31 18.17
N GLY A 83 4.76 7.74 18.75
CA GLY A 83 6.11 7.80 18.18
C GLY A 83 6.21 7.09 16.82
N VAL A 84 5.57 5.93 16.65
CA VAL A 84 5.52 5.22 15.35
C VAL A 84 4.63 5.95 14.34
N GLN A 85 3.47 6.46 14.76
CA GLN A 85 2.61 7.27 13.91
C GLN A 85 3.36 8.53 13.46
N ASN A 86 4.02 9.25 14.36
CA ASN A 86 4.85 10.40 14.02
C ASN A 86 5.99 10.03 13.06
N LYS A 87 6.60 8.85 13.13
CA LYS A 87 7.61 8.43 12.13
C LYS A 87 6.98 8.15 10.76
N ASN A 88 5.79 7.55 10.74
CA ASN A 88 5.08 7.26 9.51
C ASN A 88 4.54 8.53 8.84
N ASP A 89 4.03 9.46 9.65
CA ASP A 89 3.50 10.77 9.22
C ASP A 89 4.66 11.72 8.89
N LYS A 90 5.79 11.62 9.62
CA LYS A 90 7.08 12.22 9.26
C LYS A 90 7.84 11.43 8.19
N LYS A 91 7.15 10.80 7.24
CA LYS A 91 7.58 10.92 5.84
C LYS A 91 7.44 12.38 5.39
N THR A 92 8.00 13.30 6.17
CA THR A 92 8.27 14.66 5.79
C THR A 92 9.21 14.53 4.62
N PHE A 93 8.68 14.76 3.43
CA PHE A 93 9.43 15.30 2.32
C PHE A 93 10.44 16.28 2.91
N HIS A 94 11.72 15.89 2.99
CA HIS A 94 12.78 16.82 3.31
C HIS A 94 12.54 18.03 2.39
N LYS A 95 12.48 19.25 2.95
CA LYS A 95 12.48 20.50 2.16
C LYS A 95 13.45 20.27 1.01
N GLY A 96 12.90 20.27 -0.22
CA GLY A 96 13.49 19.58 -1.35
C GLY A 96 14.99 19.81 -1.45
N PHE A 97 15.73 18.72 -1.64
CA PHE A 97 17.12 18.82 -2.06
C PHE A 97 17.16 19.74 -3.29
N LYS A 98 17.85 20.89 -3.18
CA LYS A 98 18.05 21.77 -4.33
C LYS A 98 18.72 20.92 -5.42
N PRO A 99 18.21 20.91 -6.66
CA PRO A 99 18.88 20.22 -7.74
C PRO A 99 20.33 20.68 -7.82
N ILE A 100 21.25 19.73 -8.03
CA ILE A 100 22.70 20.03 -8.09
C ILE A 100 22.99 21.02 -9.24
N HIS A 101 22.20 20.95 -10.31
CA HIS A 101 22.33 21.75 -11.53
C HIS A 101 21.03 22.51 -11.83
N ASP A 102 20.60 23.35 -10.90
CA ASP A 102 19.43 24.24 -11.08
C ASP A 102 19.71 25.27 -12.19
N ASP A 103 20.98 25.63 -12.41
CA ASP A 103 21.48 26.60 -13.40
C ASP A 103 21.18 26.22 -14.86
N ILE A 104 21.12 24.92 -15.17
CA ILE A 104 20.79 24.40 -16.51
C ILE A 104 19.36 23.85 -16.60
N SER A 105 18.59 23.88 -15.51
CA SER A 105 17.28 23.23 -15.45
C SER A 105 16.28 23.84 -16.43
N ASP A 106 16.25 25.17 -16.56
CA ASP A 106 15.35 25.86 -17.49
C ASP A 106 15.71 25.55 -18.95
N GLN A 107 17.00 25.49 -19.28
CA GLN A 107 17.48 25.16 -20.63
C GLN A 107 17.16 23.70 -21.02
N ILE A 108 17.22 22.78 -20.06
CA ILE A 108 16.80 21.39 -20.27
C ILE A 108 15.28 21.32 -20.51
N LEU A 109 14.48 22.09 -19.76
CA LEU A 109 13.02 22.11 -19.95
C LEU A 109 12.62 22.72 -21.30
N GLU A 110 13.32 23.76 -21.75
CA GLU A 110 13.14 24.35 -23.07
C GLU A 110 13.39 23.31 -24.18
N LEU A 111 14.52 22.59 -24.10
CA LEU A 111 14.82 21.49 -25.02
C LEU A 111 13.73 20.40 -25.02
N VAL A 112 13.18 20.04 -23.86
CA VAL A 112 12.08 19.08 -23.77
C VAL A 112 10.81 19.61 -24.43
N ASN A 113 10.53 20.90 -24.31
CA ASN A 113 9.40 21.53 -24.97
C ASN A 113 9.57 21.59 -26.49
N ASP A 114 10.78 21.85 -26.98
CA ASP A 114 11.09 21.79 -28.42
C ASP A 114 10.83 20.38 -28.99
N PHE A 115 11.23 19.34 -28.26
CA PHE A 115 10.95 17.96 -28.67
C PHE A 115 9.45 17.67 -28.70
N LYS A 116 8.69 18.13 -27.70
CA LYS A 116 7.22 18.00 -27.68
C LYS A 116 6.58 18.75 -28.85
N ALA A 117 7.02 19.96 -29.15
CA ALA A 117 6.53 20.76 -30.27
C ALA A 117 6.83 20.10 -31.62
N SER A 118 7.99 19.43 -31.74
CA SER A 118 8.37 18.69 -32.95
C SER A 118 7.62 17.37 -33.14
N LEU A 119 6.75 16.97 -32.20
CA LEU A 119 6.02 15.69 -32.16
C LEU A 119 6.92 14.45 -32.25
N LYS A 120 8.23 14.60 -32.02
CA LYS A 120 9.17 13.48 -32.01
C LYS A 120 9.09 12.77 -30.66
N PRO A 121 8.78 11.46 -30.63
CA PRO A 121 8.84 10.72 -29.39
C PRO A 121 10.29 10.66 -28.91
N ILE A 122 10.51 10.94 -27.63
CA ILE A 122 11.83 10.92 -27.02
C ILE A 122 11.75 10.18 -25.69
N ASN A 123 12.51 9.10 -25.56
CA ASN A 123 12.60 8.38 -24.31
C ASN A 123 13.64 9.05 -23.39
N CYS A 124 13.57 8.73 -22.10
CA CYS A 124 14.46 9.31 -21.10
C CYS A 124 15.95 8.96 -21.34
N THR A 125 16.25 7.83 -21.96
CA THR A 125 17.63 7.39 -22.21
C THR A 125 18.28 8.25 -23.30
N ASP A 126 17.57 8.53 -24.39
CA ASP A 126 18.07 9.37 -25.47
C ASP A 126 18.14 10.83 -25.05
N LEU A 127 17.15 11.32 -24.30
CA LEU A 127 17.24 12.63 -23.65
C LEU A 127 18.47 12.74 -22.74
N THR A 128 18.82 11.67 -22.02
CA THR A 128 20.02 11.67 -21.16
C THR A 128 21.30 11.86 -21.96
N LYS A 129 21.42 11.21 -23.12
CA LYS A 129 22.59 11.39 -24.01
C LYS A 129 22.67 12.83 -24.50
N ILE A 130 21.58 13.34 -25.07
CA ILE A 130 21.52 14.69 -25.65
C ILE A 130 21.84 15.75 -24.60
N VAL A 131 21.28 15.64 -23.39
CA VAL A 131 21.52 16.59 -22.30
C VAL A 131 22.98 16.50 -21.83
N ARG A 132 23.55 15.31 -21.70
CA ARG A 132 24.95 15.16 -21.29
C ARG A 132 25.92 15.74 -22.32
N ASP A 133 25.65 15.55 -23.61
CA ASP A 133 26.47 16.07 -24.70
C ASP A 133 26.36 17.61 -24.83
N ARG A 134 25.18 18.17 -24.50
CA ARG A 134 24.93 19.62 -24.56
C ARG A 134 25.48 20.39 -23.35
N PHE A 135 25.61 19.73 -22.19
CA PHE A 135 26.10 20.34 -20.94
C PHE A 135 27.33 19.59 -20.38
N PRO A 136 28.44 19.46 -21.14
CA PRO A 136 29.59 18.67 -20.73
C PRO A 136 30.32 19.28 -19.52
N LEU A 137 30.27 20.60 -19.34
CA LEU A 137 30.90 21.29 -18.20
C LEU A 137 30.19 20.97 -16.87
N GLN A 138 28.86 20.85 -16.89
CA GLN A 138 28.07 20.56 -15.70
C GLN A 138 27.94 19.06 -15.43
N LEU A 139 27.83 18.26 -16.49
CA LEU A 139 27.43 16.85 -16.40
C LEU A 139 28.53 15.86 -16.83
N GLY A 140 29.71 16.34 -17.24
CA GLY A 140 30.80 15.51 -17.75
C GLY A 140 31.24 14.42 -16.77
N ASP A 141 31.42 14.82 -15.51
CA ASP A 141 31.86 13.95 -14.41
C ASP A 141 30.75 13.07 -13.82
N MET A 142 29.49 13.36 -14.17
CA MET A 142 28.35 12.57 -13.69
C MET A 142 28.23 11.26 -14.47
N SER A 143 27.94 10.17 -13.76
CA SER A 143 27.59 8.91 -14.41
C SER A 143 26.28 9.06 -15.20
N PHE A 144 26.14 8.26 -16.26
CA PHE A 144 24.93 8.26 -17.10
C PHE A 144 23.65 8.09 -16.27
N GLU A 145 23.64 7.17 -15.31
CA GLU A 145 22.48 6.94 -14.46
C GLU A 145 22.21 8.10 -13.48
N ALA A 146 23.26 8.80 -13.04
CA ALA A 146 23.10 10.00 -12.21
C ALA A 146 22.40 11.12 -13.00
N VAL A 147 22.82 11.36 -14.25
CA VAL A 147 22.15 12.32 -15.14
C VAL A 147 20.72 11.88 -15.45
N ARG A 148 20.49 10.60 -15.74
CA ARG A 148 19.14 10.05 -15.99
C ARG A 148 18.21 10.23 -14.78
N SER A 149 18.72 9.97 -13.57
CA SER A 149 17.98 10.15 -12.32
C SER A 149 17.65 11.62 -12.06
N MET A 150 18.60 12.52 -12.31
CA MET A 150 18.40 13.97 -12.25
C MET A 150 17.28 14.41 -13.20
N LEU A 151 17.33 13.98 -14.47
CA LEU A 151 16.31 14.30 -15.48
C LEU A 151 14.93 13.79 -15.09
N ARG A 152 14.80 12.56 -14.61
CA ARG A 152 13.51 12.02 -14.13
C ARG A 152 12.91 12.87 -13.00
N ARG A 153 13.75 13.35 -12.08
CA ARG A 153 13.30 14.23 -10.99
C ARG A 153 12.87 15.59 -11.52
N LEU A 154 13.65 16.18 -12.43
CA LEU A 154 13.35 17.47 -13.05
C LEU A 154 12.03 17.42 -13.82
N LEU A 155 11.84 16.40 -14.65
CA LEU A 155 10.62 16.20 -15.43
C LEU A 155 9.40 15.97 -14.52
N LYS A 156 9.54 15.12 -13.50
CA LYS A 156 8.47 14.86 -12.52
C LYS A 156 8.10 16.12 -11.72
N ARG A 157 9.07 16.96 -11.37
CA ARG A 157 8.84 18.21 -10.64
C ARG A 157 8.03 19.22 -11.46
N ASN A 158 8.19 19.21 -12.78
CA ASN A 158 7.55 20.15 -13.71
C ASN A 158 6.38 19.52 -14.49
N ASP A 159 5.85 18.39 -14.01
CA ASP A 159 4.77 17.60 -14.65
C ASP A 159 4.97 17.35 -16.16
N CYS A 160 6.24 17.19 -16.56
CA CYS A 160 6.62 16.95 -17.94
C CYS A 160 6.60 15.46 -18.25
N LYS A 161 5.57 15.02 -18.98
CA LYS A 161 5.50 13.68 -19.55
C LYS A 161 6.26 13.64 -20.88
N LEU A 162 7.12 12.63 -21.04
CA LEU A 162 7.75 12.33 -22.31
C LEU A 162 6.78 11.49 -23.14
N ASN A 163 6.64 11.83 -24.43
CA ASN A 163 5.92 11.02 -25.39
C ASN A 163 6.86 9.87 -25.77
N ALA A 164 6.78 8.75 -25.06
CA ALA A 164 7.56 7.55 -25.33
C ALA A 164 6.62 6.38 -25.60
#